data_AF-A0A975TTV9-F1
#
_entry.id   AF-A0A975TTV9-F1
#
_cell.length_a   1.000
_cell.length_b   1.000
_cell.length_c   1.000
_cell.angle_alpha   90.00
_cell.angle_beta   90.00
_cell.angle_gamma   90.00
#
_symmetry.space_group_name_H-M   'P 1'
#
loop_
_entity.id
_entity.type
_entity.pdbx_description
1 polymer ?
#
loop_
_entity_poly.entity_id
_entity_poly.type
_entity_poly.pdbx_seq_one_letter_code
_entity_poly.pdbx_strand_id
1 'polypeptide(L)' 'MAVFYSHRLKSVIQHMVCDLGLTFPLDDQGARVSIAENRKMIEETAARLRVHVQFHETEQGMMAVFHSD' A
#
# COMPACT_ATOMS: atom_id res chain seq x y z
N MET A 1 7.75 -3.48 -15.39
CA MET A 1 6.47 -2.81 -15.03
C MET A 1 6.28 -2.59 -13.52
N ALA A 2 6.81 -3.44 -12.63
CA ALA A 2 6.70 -3.25 -11.17
C ALA A 2 7.27 -1.92 -10.63
N VAL A 3 8.33 -1.39 -11.25
CA VAL A 3 8.99 -0.15 -10.81
C VAL A 3 8.07 1.08 -10.92
N PHE A 4 7.23 1.19 -11.96
CA PHE A 4 6.31 2.32 -12.07
C PHE A 4 5.19 2.28 -11.03
N TYR A 5 4.76 1.08 -10.63
CA TYR A 5 3.78 0.89 -9.55
C TYR A 5 4.38 1.28 -8.20
N SER A 6 5.63 0.89 -7.92
CA SER A 6 6.30 1.23 -6.65
C SER A 6 6.53 2.74 -6.47
N HIS A 7 6.92 3.45 -7.53
CA HIS A 7 7.11 4.90 -7.47
C HIS A 7 5.81 5.65 -7.19
N ARG A 8 4.72 5.29 -7.89
CA ARG A 8 3.40 5.92 -7.66
C ARG A 8 2.84 5.58 -6.29
N LEU A 9 2.93 4.31 -5.88
CA LEU A 9 2.46 3.86 -4.58
C LEU A 9 3.17 4.60 -3.44
N LYS A 10 4.50 4.72 -3.54
CA LYS A 10 5.28 5.48 -2.56
C LYS A 10 4.79 6.92 -2.43
N SER A 11 4.61 7.64 -3.55
CA SER A 11 4.17 9.04 -3.51
C SER A 11 2.77 9.20 -2.91
N VAL A 12 1.85 8.28 -3.22
CA VAL A 12 0.49 8.30 -2.64
C VAL A 12 0.53 8.03 -1.15
N ILE A 13 1.24 7.00 -0.71
CA ILE A 13 1.37 6.68 0.73
C ILE A 13 2.03 7.83 1.46
N GLN A 14 3.12 8.38 0.93
CA GLN A 14 3.81 9.51 1.54
C GLN A 14 2.87 10.70 1.72
N HIS A 15 2.09 11.05 0.70
CA HIS A 15 1.19 12.19 0.81
C HIS A 15 0.00 11.92 1.75
N MET A 16 -0.70 10.80 1.56
CA MET A 16 -1.91 10.50 2.33
C MET A 16 -1.61 10.19 3.79
N VAL A 17 -0.57 9.39 4.04
CA VAL A 17 -0.29 8.84 5.37
C VAL A 17 0.72 9.70 6.12
N CYS A 18 1.82 10.11 5.49
CA CYS A 18 2.85 10.89 6.18
C CYS A 18 2.52 12.37 6.24
N ASP A 19 2.10 12.98 5.12
CA ASP A 19 1.88 14.44 5.09
C ASP A 19 0.52 14.83 5.68
N LEU A 20 -0.54 14.05 5.41
CA LEU A 20 -1.90 14.34 5.85
C LEU A 20 -2.32 13.59 7.13
N GLY A 21 -1.56 12.58 7.57
CA GLY A 21 -1.89 11.78 8.75
C GLY A 21 -3.15 10.92 8.60
N LEU A 22 -3.51 10.55 7.37
CA LEU A 22 -4.71 9.76 7.08
C LEU A 22 -4.41 8.26 7.05
N THR A 23 -5.39 7.46 7.44
CA THR A 23 -5.40 6.03 7.14
C THR A 23 -5.77 5.82 5.68
N PHE A 24 -4.95 5.06 4.95
CA PHE A 24 -5.14 4.80 3.53
C PHE A 24 -5.37 3.30 3.27
N PRO A 25 -6.58 2.86 2.88
CA PRO A 25 -6.81 1.51 2.42
C PRO A 25 -6.50 1.38 0.92
N LEU A 26 -5.88 0.27 0.54
CA LEU A 26 -5.64 -0.16 -0.83
C LEU A 26 -6.19 -1.57 -0.98
N ASP A 27 -7.08 -1.81 -1.94
CA ASP A 27 -7.63 -3.13 -2.23
C ASP A 27 -7.27 -3.59 -3.65
N ASP A 28 -7.54 -4.86 -3.93
CA ASP A 28 -7.37 -5.45 -5.25
C ASP A 28 -8.46 -5.03 -6.24
N GLN A 29 -9.48 -4.25 -5.85
CA GLN A 29 -10.57 -3.89 -6.75
C GLN A 29 -10.08 -2.97 -7.87
N GLY A 30 -10.11 -3.48 -9.10
CA GLY A 30 -9.65 -2.72 -10.27
C GLY A 30 -8.13 -2.54 -10.34
N ALA A 31 -7.37 -3.16 -9.43
CA ALA A 31 -5.92 -3.19 -9.49
C ALA A 31 -5.45 -4.09 -10.65
N ARG A 32 -4.47 -3.60 -11.43
CA ARG A 32 -3.87 -4.38 -12.52
C ARG A 32 -2.92 -5.48 -12.02
N VAL A 33 -2.60 -5.46 -10.74
CA VAL A 33 -1.61 -6.33 -10.08
C VAL A 33 -2.12 -6.62 -8.69
N SER A 34 -2.07 -7.89 -8.27
CA SER A 34 -2.56 -8.27 -6.95
C SER A 34 -1.63 -7.78 -5.85
N ILE A 35 -2.21 -7.32 -4.75
CA ILE A 35 -1.54 -6.99 -3.49
C ILE A 35 -0.81 -8.22 -2.95
N ALA A 36 -1.40 -9.42 -3.06
CA ALA A 36 -0.76 -10.66 -2.61
C ALA A 36 0.56 -10.91 -3.36
N GLU A 37 0.57 -10.75 -4.68
CA GLU A 37 1.76 -10.90 -5.53
C GLU A 37 2.83 -9.84 -5.25
N ASN A 38 2.40 -8.65 -4.79
CA ASN A 38 3.29 -7.50 -4.55
C ASN A 38 3.54 -7.22 -3.06
N ARG A 39 3.17 -8.14 -2.17
CA ARG A 39 3.22 -7.95 -0.71
C ARG A 39 4.58 -7.46 -0.23
N LYS A 40 5.65 -8.12 -0.68
CA LYS A 40 7.02 -7.76 -0.30
C LYS A 40 7.38 -6.33 -0.72
N MET A 41 6.99 -5.90 -1.91
CA MET A 41 7.23 -4.54 -2.40
C MET A 41 6.44 -3.51 -1.57
N ILE A 42 5.22 -3.85 -1.19
CA ILE A 42 4.36 -3.00 -0.34
C ILE A 42 5.00 -2.86 1.06
N GLU A 43 5.42 -3.96 1.67
CA GLU A 43 6.13 -3.97 2.96
C GLU A 43 7.43 -3.15 2.90
N GLU A 44 8.24 -3.34 1.86
CA GLU A 44 9.47 -2.55 1.66
C GLU A 44 9.19 -1.05 1.48
N THR A 45 8.09 -0.70 0.80
CA THR A 45 7.67 0.69 0.62
C THR A 45 7.21 1.31 1.93
N ALA A 46 6.39 0.59 2.70
CA ALA A 46 5.93 1.00 4.02
C ALA A 46 7.12 1.20 4.98
N ALA A 47 8.07 0.25 5.01
CA ALA A 47 9.27 0.33 5.82
C ALA A 47 10.16 1.54 5.47
N ARG A 48 10.32 1.85 4.17
CA ARG A 48 11.07 3.04 3.72
C ARG A 48 10.42 4.35 4.16
N LEU A 49 9.09 4.37 4.26
CA LEU A 49 8.31 5.54 4.67
C LEU A 49 8.08 5.60 6.18
N ARG A 50 8.50 4.56 6.93
CA ARG A 50 8.22 4.40 8.38
C ARG A 50 6.73 4.48 8.70
N VAL A 51 5.91 3.87 7.85
CA VAL A 51 4.46 3.73 8.06
C VAL A 51 4.14 2.27 8.32
N HIS A 52 3.07 2.02 9.07
CA HIS A 52 2.58 0.68 9.31
C HIS A 52 1.70 0.23 8.15
N VAL A 53 1.69 -1.08 7.91
CA VAL A 53 0.79 -1.70 6.94
C VAL A 53 0.18 -2.96 7.53
N GLN A 54 -1.14 -3.09 7.44
CA GLN A 54 -1.88 -4.28 7.82
C GLN A 54 -2.52 -4.90 6.59
N PHE A 55 -2.45 -6.22 6.46
CA PHE A 55 -3.06 -6.91 5.33
C PHE A 55 -4.26 -7.74 5.81
N HIS A 56 -5.36 -7.65 5.07
CA HIS A 56 -6.61 -8.34 5.33
C HIS A 56 -7.02 -9.11 4.09
N GLU A 57 -7.46 -10.36 4.26
CA GLU A 57 -8.19 -11.07 3.22
C GLU A 57 -9.64 -10.58 3.20
N THR A 58 -10.18 -10.39 2.01
CA THR A 58 -11.55 -9.94 1.76
C THR A 58 -12.21 -10.90 0.77
N GLU A 59 -13.53 -10.84 0.62
CA GLU A 59 -14.25 -11.67 -0.37
C GLU A 59 -13.81 -11.42 -1.82
N GLN A 60 -13.12 -10.29 -2.08
CA GLN A 60 -12.75 -9.81 -3.40
C GLN A 60 -11.24 -9.82 -3.66
N GLY A 61 -10.44 -10.35 -2.74
CA GLY A 61 -8.98 -10.36 -2.83
C GLY A 61 -8.33 -9.91 -1.52
N MET A 62 -7.20 -9.22 -1.62
CA MET A 62 -6.48 -8.71 -0.45
C MET A 62 -6.68 -7.20 -0.31
N MET A 63 -6.57 -6.70 0.92
CA MET A 63 -6.56 -5.27 1.24
C MET A 63 -5.33 -4.97 2.10
N ALA A 64 -4.61 -3.91 1.78
CA ALA A 64 -3.51 -3.35 2.56
C ALA A 64 -3.93 -2.00 3.14
N VAL A 65 -3.88 -1.86 4.46
CA VAL A 65 -4.26 -0.65 5.18
C VAL A 65 -3.00 -0.01 5.73
N PHE A 66 -2.71 1.22 5.31
CA PHE A 66 -1.55 2.00 5.73
C PHE A 66 -1.95 3.05 6.76
N HIS A 67 -1.14 3.24 7.78
CA HIS A 67 -1.34 4.30 8.79
C HIS A 67 -0.01 4.76 9.39
N SER A 68 0.04 6.03 9.83
CA SER A 68 1.12 6.52 10.69
C SER A 68 0.87 6.08 12.14
N ASP A 69 1.90 6.18 12.98
CA ASP A 69 1.70 6.21 14.45
C ASP A 69 0.90 7.45 14.87
#